data_AF-A0A7W1VTA5-F1
#
_entry.id   AF-A0A7W1VTA5-F1
#
_cell.length_a   1.000
_cell.length_b   1.000
_cell.length_c   1.000
_cell.angle_alpha   90.00
_cell.angle_beta   90.00
_cell.angle_gamma   90.00
#
_symmetry.space_group_name_H-M   'P 1'
#
loop_
_entity.id
_entity.type
_entity.pdbx_description
1 polymer ?
#
loop_
_entity_poly.entity_id
_entity_poly.type
_entity_poly.pdbx_seq_one_letter_code
_entity_poly.pdbx_strand_id
1 'polypeptide(L)'
;MTELRKKLPSEMEAFAGDFHGLLDQIGIAGGRDFLRDITPFEPVTDLASLQKFLQNYATTFLYPIELSVICKAYSHAARYECRELIALDQELSNDPNLQRFGNASSQVGRTHLLNLRPLRENRFVQRYLAALDAGDAQAWHTLVYGISLSIYSVPLRQGLLVYTHLVLDGFAQVAGSRLSLSPKEVRAVVDEIAALAPKEIDSLLNAGENLFKAA
;
A
#
# COMPACT_ATOMS: atom_id res chain seq x y z
N MET A 1 5.27 9.56 -14.75
CA MET A 1 5.32 9.65 -13.28
C MET A 1 5.05 11.04 -12.72
N THR A 2 5.81 12.05 -13.11
CA THR A 2 5.70 13.43 -12.57
C THR A 2 4.28 14.03 -12.74
N GLU A 3 3.61 13.74 -13.86
CA GLU A 3 2.24 14.22 -14.12
C GLU A 3 1.13 13.44 -13.38
N LEU A 4 1.39 12.20 -12.95
CA LEU A 4 0.43 11.40 -12.15
C LEU A 4 0.45 11.82 -10.67
N ARG A 5 1.63 12.12 -10.12
CA ARG A 5 1.80 12.55 -8.72
C ARG A 5 1.26 13.97 -8.49
N LYS A 6 1.51 14.91 -9.42
CA LYS A 6 1.01 16.31 -9.39
C LYS A 6 -0.50 16.48 -9.19
N LYS A 7 -1.29 15.42 -9.39
CA LYS A 7 -2.76 15.43 -9.23
C LYS A 7 -3.24 14.89 -7.89
N LEU A 8 -2.34 14.43 -7.02
CA LEU A 8 -2.69 14.02 -5.66
C LEU A 8 -2.60 15.22 -4.70
N PRO A 9 -3.43 15.25 -3.65
CA PRO A 9 -3.20 16.14 -2.52
C PRO A 9 -1.78 15.95 -1.97
N SER A 10 -1.13 17.04 -1.55
CA SER A 10 0.24 17.03 -1.00
C SER A 10 0.41 16.05 0.17
N GLU A 11 -0.65 15.85 0.94
CA GLU A 11 -0.74 14.93 2.06
C GLU A 11 -0.61 13.47 1.61
N MET A 12 -1.13 13.14 0.42
CA MET A 12 -0.99 11.81 -0.18
C MET A 12 0.36 11.61 -0.86
N GLU A 13 1.03 12.67 -1.31
CA GLU A 13 2.41 12.58 -1.78
C GLU A 13 3.37 12.26 -0.62
N ALA A 14 3.11 12.78 0.58
CA ALA A 14 3.90 12.49 1.79
C ALA A 14 3.86 11.00 2.19
N PHE A 15 2.81 10.28 1.82
CA PHE A 15 2.68 8.82 2.04
C PHE A 15 3.86 8.03 1.46
N ALA A 16 4.45 8.52 0.37
CA ALA A 16 5.62 7.91 -0.28
C ALA A 16 6.87 7.88 0.62
N GLY A 17 7.02 8.86 1.53
CA GLY A 17 8.17 8.99 2.41
C GLY A 17 8.12 8.05 3.62
N ASP A 18 6.92 7.64 4.02
CA ASP A 18 6.69 6.87 5.25
C ASP A 18 6.94 5.37 5.09
N PHE A 19 7.08 4.87 3.86
CA PHE A 19 7.28 3.44 3.61
C PHE A 19 8.60 2.88 4.17
N HIS A 20 9.59 3.71 4.52
CA HIS A 20 10.91 3.25 4.95
C HIS A 20 10.85 2.13 6.01
N GLY A 21 10.03 2.27 7.07
CA GLY A 21 9.87 1.24 8.10
C GLY A 21 9.23 -0.08 7.61
N LEU A 22 8.37 -0.02 6.59
CA LEU A 22 7.82 -1.20 5.92
C LEU A 22 8.88 -1.87 5.03
N LEU A 23 9.72 -1.07 4.36
CA LEU A 23 10.84 -1.53 3.53
C LEU A 23 11.92 -2.23 4.38
N ASP A 24 12.14 -1.76 5.61
CA ASP A 24 13.00 -2.40 6.62
C ASP A 24 12.52 -3.80 6.99
N GLN A 25 11.22 -3.96 7.28
CA GLN A 25 10.61 -5.23 7.69
C GLN A 25 10.44 -6.25 6.55
N ILE A 26 10.28 -5.77 5.31
CA ILE A 26 10.26 -6.62 4.11
C ILE A 26 11.69 -7.11 3.76
N GLY A 27 12.69 -6.72 4.56
CA GLY A 27 14.07 -7.22 4.48
C GLY A 27 14.93 -6.47 3.48
N ILE A 28 14.43 -5.36 2.91
CA ILE A 28 15.26 -4.48 2.09
C ILE A 28 16.11 -3.58 2.98
N ALA A 29 15.72 -3.33 4.24
CA ALA A 29 16.53 -2.57 5.19
C ALA A 29 17.13 -3.29 6.42
N GLY A 30 16.91 -4.60 6.59
CA GLY A 30 17.66 -5.42 7.56
C GLY A 30 19.01 -5.89 7.01
N GLY A 31 20.02 -6.06 7.87
CA GLY A 31 21.31 -6.69 7.52
C GLY A 31 21.13 -8.13 7.00
N ARG A 32 22.24 -8.74 6.55
CA ARG A 32 22.34 -10.05 5.86
C ARG A 32 21.60 -11.24 6.51
N ASP A 33 21.07 -11.09 7.71
CA ASP A 33 20.45 -12.15 8.51
C ASP A 33 18.91 -12.11 8.57
N PHE A 34 18.24 -11.03 8.14
CA PHE A 34 16.77 -10.90 8.32
C PHE A 34 15.95 -11.53 7.17
N LEU A 35 16.58 -11.90 6.06
CA LEU A 35 15.89 -12.38 4.84
C LEU A 35 15.70 -13.89 4.77
N ARG A 36 16.19 -14.67 5.76
CA ARG A 36 16.11 -16.13 5.68
C ARG A 36 14.77 -16.72 6.11
N ASP A 37 14.04 -16.01 6.99
CA ASP A 37 12.91 -16.60 7.71
C ASP A 37 11.55 -15.90 7.50
N ILE A 38 11.48 -14.78 6.76
CA ILE A 38 10.36 -13.83 6.93
C ILE A 38 9.59 -13.52 5.63
N THR A 39 10.11 -13.89 4.46
CA THR A 39 9.41 -13.77 3.16
C THR A 39 9.65 -15.01 2.29
N PRO A 40 8.73 -15.40 1.39
CA PRO A 40 9.03 -16.36 0.33
C PRO A 40 9.94 -15.77 -0.77
N PHE A 41 10.43 -14.54 -0.58
CA PHE A 41 11.18 -13.81 -1.60
C PHE A 41 12.68 -14.07 -1.43
N GLU A 42 13.33 -14.38 -2.54
CA GLU A 42 14.77 -14.59 -2.57
C GLU A 42 15.52 -13.30 -2.18
N PRO A 43 16.71 -13.39 -1.54
CA PRO A 43 17.53 -12.24 -1.23
C PRO A 43 17.87 -11.41 -2.47
N VAL A 44 17.78 -10.09 -2.35
CA VAL A 44 18.12 -9.15 -3.43
C VAL A 44 19.61 -8.79 -3.35
N THR A 45 20.40 -9.30 -4.28
CA THR A 45 21.87 -9.19 -4.29
C THR A 45 22.44 -8.43 -5.49
N ASP A 46 21.63 -8.20 -6.51
CA ASP A 46 21.98 -7.56 -7.77
C ASP A 46 20.72 -7.01 -8.47
N LEU A 47 20.89 -6.45 -9.67
CA LEU A 47 19.78 -5.89 -10.45
C LEU A 47 18.76 -6.95 -10.89
N ALA A 48 19.21 -8.16 -11.25
CA ALA A 48 18.34 -9.22 -11.74
C ALA A 48 17.45 -9.79 -10.62
N SER A 49 18.02 -10.01 -9.44
CA SER A 49 17.30 -10.40 -8.23
C SER A 49 16.34 -9.31 -7.76
N LEU A 50 16.68 -8.01 -7.91
CA LEU A 50 15.75 -6.91 -7.66
C LEU A 50 14.54 -6.96 -8.60
N GLN A 51 14.76 -7.16 -9.90
CA GLN A 51 13.68 -7.29 -10.88
C GLN A 51 12.75 -8.46 -10.53
N LYS A 52 13.32 -9.64 -10.22
CA LYS A 52 12.56 -10.83 -9.83
C LYS A 52 11.78 -10.59 -8.54
N PHE A 53 12.39 -9.94 -7.54
CA PHE A 53 11.72 -9.57 -6.30
C PHE A 53 10.50 -8.68 -6.55
N LEU A 54 10.67 -7.59 -7.30
CA LEU A 54 9.59 -6.64 -7.56
C LEU A 54 8.46 -7.27 -8.38
N GLN A 55 8.79 -8.13 -9.34
CA GLN A 55 7.79 -8.87 -10.13
C GLN A 55 7.00 -9.85 -9.26
N ASN A 56 7.69 -10.60 -8.40
CA ASN A 56 7.05 -11.53 -7.47
C ASN A 56 6.17 -10.78 -6.46
N TYR A 57 6.67 -9.68 -5.89
CA TYR A 57 5.88 -8.83 -4.99
C TYR A 57 4.63 -8.29 -5.69
N ALA A 58 4.78 -7.76 -6.91
CA ALA A 58 3.66 -7.19 -7.66
C ALA A 58 2.54 -8.22 -7.87
N THR A 59 2.91 -9.42 -8.33
CA THR A 59 1.97 -10.47 -8.74
C THR A 59 1.39 -11.28 -7.57
N THR A 60 2.13 -11.45 -6.48
CA THR A 60 1.70 -12.29 -5.35
C THR A 60 1.12 -11.50 -4.19
N PHE A 61 1.42 -10.21 -4.09
CA PHE A 61 1.04 -9.40 -2.94
C PHE A 61 0.36 -8.09 -3.34
N LEU A 62 1.02 -7.24 -4.13
CA LEU A 62 0.51 -5.90 -4.46
C LEU A 62 -0.87 -5.95 -5.10
N TYR A 63 -1.00 -6.60 -6.26
CA TYR A 63 -2.25 -6.64 -7.01
C TYR A 63 -3.35 -7.45 -6.31
N PRO A 64 -3.12 -8.72 -5.88
CA PRO A 64 -4.19 -9.53 -5.31
C PRO A 64 -4.61 -9.10 -3.91
N ILE A 65 -3.68 -8.56 -3.09
CA ILE A 65 -3.93 -8.27 -1.67
C ILE A 65 -4.02 -6.76 -1.44
N GLU A 66 -2.92 -6.02 -1.62
CA GLU A 66 -2.89 -4.60 -1.20
C GLU A 66 -3.90 -3.75 -1.98
N LEU A 67 -3.93 -3.86 -3.30
CA LEU A 67 -4.87 -3.10 -4.13
C LEU A 67 -6.32 -3.52 -3.86
N SER A 68 -6.58 -4.81 -3.65
CA SER A 68 -7.92 -5.31 -3.27
C SER A 68 -8.39 -4.71 -1.95
N VAL A 69 -7.50 -4.61 -0.96
CA VAL A 69 -7.80 -3.99 0.34
C VAL A 69 -8.05 -2.49 0.17
N ILE A 70 -7.24 -1.79 -0.63
CA ILE A 70 -7.47 -0.36 -0.94
C ILE A 70 -8.84 -0.16 -1.59
N CYS A 71 -9.22 -1.00 -2.55
CA CYS A 71 -10.54 -0.95 -3.19
C CYS A 71 -11.68 -1.12 -2.18
N LYS A 72 -11.60 -2.13 -1.29
CA LYS A 72 -12.60 -2.36 -0.25
C LYS A 72 -12.70 -1.18 0.71
N ALA A 73 -11.57 -0.67 1.18
CA ALA A 73 -11.53 0.49 2.09
C ALA A 73 -12.12 1.75 1.46
N TYR A 74 -11.76 2.03 0.20
CA TYR A 74 -12.35 3.12 -0.57
C TYR A 74 -13.87 2.98 -0.66
N SER A 75 -14.36 1.77 -0.95
CA SER A 75 -15.79 1.49 -1.08
C SER A 75 -16.54 1.70 0.24
N HIS A 76 -16.02 1.15 1.35
CA HIS A 76 -16.62 1.33 2.67
C HIS A 76 -16.60 2.80 3.12
N ALA A 77 -15.52 3.52 2.86
CA ALA A 77 -15.42 4.95 3.15
C ALA A 77 -16.44 5.76 2.34
N ALA A 78 -16.58 5.49 1.04
CA ALA A 78 -17.53 6.17 0.17
C ALA A 78 -19.00 5.94 0.58
N ARG A 79 -19.31 4.79 1.19
CA ARG A 79 -20.65 4.43 1.68
C ARG A 79 -20.87 4.68 3.17
N TYR A 80 -19.89 5.25 3.88
CA TYR A 80 -19.93 5.48 5.33
C TYR A 80 -20.09 4.18 6.18
N GLU A 81 -19.62 3.05 5.65
CA GLU A 81 -19.65 1.70 6.25
C GLU A 81 -18.49 1.51 7.23
N CYS A 82 -18.48 2.30 8.31
CA CYS A 82 -17.37 2.33 9.27
C CYS A 82 -17.22 1.01 10.05
N ARG A 83 -18.34 0.32 10.33
CA ARG A 83 -18.30 -0.96 11.05
C ARG A 83 -17.63 -2.04 10.20
N GLU A 84 -17.94 -2.06 8.92
CA GLU A 84 -17.42 -2.99 7.93
C GLU A 84 -15.93 -2.72 7.68
N LEU A 85 -15.53 -1.44 7.64
CA LEU A 85 -14.12 -1.06 7.58
C LEU A 85 -13.33 -1.56 8.82
N ILE A 86 -13.89 -1.42 10.03
CA ILE A 86 -13.25 -1.93 11.26
C ILE A 86 -13.15 -3.46 11.21
N ALA A 87 -14.21 -4.15 10.77
CA ALA A 87 -14.19 -5.60 10.60
C ALA A 87 -13.11 -6.05 9.59
N LEU A 88 -12.94 -5.31 8.50
CA LEU A 88 -11.86 -5.56 7.53
C LEU A 88 -10.48 -5.34 8.15
N ASP A 89 -10.28 -4.30 8.97
CA ASP A 89 -9.03 -4.07 9.71
C ASP A 89 -8.70 -5.25 10.65
N GLN A 90 -9.71 -5.74 11.35
CA GLN A 90 -9.59 -6.92 12.21
C GLN A 90 -9.28 -8.20 11.41
N GLU A 91 -9.92 -8.39 10.26
CA GLU A 91 -9.64 -9.52 9.37
C GLU A 91 -8.17 -9.54 8.94
N LEU A 92 -7.63 -8.40 8.49
CA LEU A 92 -6.22 -8.27 8.11
C LEU A 92 -5.28 -8.52 9.30
N SER A 93 -5.66 -8.02 10.48
CA SER A 93 -4.89 -8.21 11.72
C SER A 93 -4.88 -9.67 12.19
N ASN A 94 -5.90 -10.45 11.82
CA ASN A 94 -6.04 -11.85 12.20
C ASN A 94 -5.48 -12.82 11.14
N ASP A 95 -5.18 -12.36 9.92
CA ASP A 95 -4.58 -13.21 8.88
C ASP A 95 -3.10 -13.51 9.21
N PRO A 96 -2.73 -14.77 9.48
CA PRO A 96 -1.36 -15.14 9.83
C PRO A 96 -0.33 -14.76 8.75
N ASN A 97 -0.72 -14.70 7.48
CA ASN A 97 0.17 -14.34 6.38
C ASN A 97 0.51 -12.85 6.37
N LEU A 98 -0.38 -12.03 6.93
CA LEU A 98 -0.28 -10.59 6.96
C LEU A 98 0.28 -10.09 8.29
N GLN A 99 0.05 -10.79 9.40
CA GLN A 99 0.49 -10.38 10.75
C GLN A 99 1.96 -9.92 10.82
N ARG A 100 2.86 -10.55 10.05
CA ARG A 100 4.28 -10.15 9.96
C ARG A 100 4.50 -8.71 9.46
N PHE A 101 3.57 -8.16 8.70
CA PHE A 101 3.58 -6.78 8.22
C PHE A 101 2.77 -5.84 9.11
N GLY A 102 1.99 -6.38 10.06
CA GLY A 102 1.01 -5.62 10.85
C GLY A 102 1.62 -4.42 11.55
N ASN A 103 2.79 -4.60 12.20
CA ASN A 103 3.45 -3.51 12.92
C ASN A 103 3.92 -2.37 12.01
N ALA A 104 4.68 -2.65 10.94
CA ALA A 104 5.09 -1.58 10.02
C ALA A 104 3.90 -0.97 9.28
N SER A 105 2.96 -1.79 8.82
CA SER A 105 1.74 -1.33 8.16
C SER A 105 0.95 -0.39 9.05
N SER A 106 0.76 -0.76 10.32
CA SER A 106 0.10 0.06 11.34
C SER A 106 0.85 1.37 11.57
N GLN A 107 2.18 1.33 11.68
CA GLN A 107 2.98 2.54 11.88
C GLN A 107 2.84 3.53 10.72
N VAL A 108 2.87 3.05 9.48
CA VAL A 108 2.67 3.88 8.29
C VAL A 108 1.25 4.44 8.27
N GLY A 109 0.24 3.60 8.49
CA GLY A 109 -1.16 4.05 8.49
C GLY A 109 -1.47 5.05 9.60
N ARG A 110 -0.95 4.86 10.82
CA ARG A 110 -1.08 5.81 11.94
C ARG A 110 -0.40 7.14 11.63
N THR A 111 0.83 7.10 11.10
CA THR A 111 1.55 8.31 10.68
C THR A 111 0.73 9.09 9.65
N HIS A 112 0.18 8.38 8.65
CA HIS A 112 -0.65 9.01 7.64
C HIS A 112 -1.94 9.59 8.23
N LEU A 113 -2.67 8.85 9.08
CA LEU A 113 -3.86 9.35 9.78
C LEU A 113 -3.58 10.63 10.60
N LEU A 114 -2.42 10.74 11.24
CA LEU A 114 -2.03 11.94 11.99
C LEU A 114 -1.80 13.15 11.07
N ASN A 115 -1.31 12.89 9.85
CA ASN A 115 -1.03 13.91 8.84
C ASN A 115 -2.28 14.34 8.06
N LEU A 116 -3.37 13.57 8.14
CA LEU A 116 -4.68 13.89 7.61
C LEU A 116 -5.44 14.91 8.48
N ARG A 117 -4.81 16.06 8.75
CA ARG A 117 -5.38 17.16 9.56
C ARG A 117 -6.77 17.64 9.09
N PRO A 118 -7.11 17.70 7.79
CA PRO A 118 -8.45 18.05 7.32
C PRO A 118 -9.54 17.02 7.66
N LEU A 119 -9.17 15.81 8.08
CA LEU A 119 -10.11 14.72 8.35
C LEU A 119 -10.67 14.69 9.77
N ARG A 120 -10.17 15.54 10.66
CA ARG A 120 -10.63 15.59 12.06
C ARG A 120 -12.09 15.99 12.20
N GLU A 121 -12.69 16.64 11.19
CA GLU A 121 -14.11 16.99 11.17
C GLU A 121 -14.97 15.95 10.45
N ASN A 122 -14.36 14.96 9.80
CA ASN A 122 -15.08 13.89 9.14
C ASN A 122 -15.52 12.84 10.16
N ARG A 123 -16.85 12.70 10.35
CA ARG A 123 -17.44 11.76 11.32
C ARG A 123 -17.04 10.29 11.08
N PHE A 124 -16.83 9.89 9.82
CA PHE A 124 -16.36 8.53 9.50
C PHE A 124 -14.96 8.31 10.06
N VAL A 125 -14.05 9.27 9.84
CA VAL A 125 -12.67 9.19 10.34
C VAL A 125 -12.61 9.27 11.86
N GLN A 126 -13.41 10.14 12.49
CA GLN A 126 -13.50 10.19 13.95
C GLN A 126 -13.91 8.84 14.56
N ARG A 127 -14.88 8.15 13.95
CA ARG A 127 -15.32 6.82 14.42
C ARG A 127 -14.23 5.76 14.25
N TYR A 128 -13.51 5.80 13.13
CA TYR A 128 -12.39 4.90 12.90
C TYR A 128 -11.24 5.18 13.88
N LEU A 129 -10.89 6.46 14.11
CA LEU A 129 -9.92 6.86 15.13
C LEU A 129 -10.31 6.37 16.53
N ALA A 130 -11.59 6.51 16.91
CA ALA A 130 -12.07 5.99 18.19
C ALA A 130 -11.92 4.46 18.32
N ALA A 131 -12.09 3.71 17.23
CA ALA A 131 -11.83 2.28 17.22
C ALA A 131 -10.33 1.95 17.37
N LEU A 132 -9.44 2.77 16.81
CA LEU A 132 -8.00 2.63 17.04
C LEU A 132 -7.62 2.89 18.50
N ASP A 133 -8.22 3.92 19.11
CA ASP A 133 -8.01 4.26 20.52
C ASP A 133 -8.55 3.16 21.46
N ALA A 134 -9.64 2.51 21.07
CA ALA A 134 -10.22 1.36 21.79
C ALA A 134 -9.43 0.05 21.60
N GLY A 135 -8.50 0.00 20.62
CA GLY A 135 -7.78 -1.23 20.26
C GLY A 135 -8.55 -2.18 19.35
N ASP A 136 -9.69 -1.75 18.82
CA ASP A 136 -10.54 -2.53 17.91
C ASP A 136 -10.04 -2.54 16.46
N ALA A 137 -9.06 -1.68 16.13
CA ALA A 137 -8.45 -1.59 14.81
C ALA A 137 -6.95 -1.24 14.90
N GLN A 138 -6.18 -1.53 13.85
CA GLN A 138 -4.74 -1.32 13.82
C GLN A 138 -4.27 -0.24 12.83
N ALA A 139 -5.13 0.28 11.95
CA ALA A 139 -4.77 1.26 10.92
C ALA A 139 -3.77 0.73 9.91
N TRP A 140 -4.11 -0.36 9.22
CA TRP A 140 -3.34 -0.84 8.08
C TRP A 140 -3.19 0.25 7.02
N HIS A 141 -1.97 0.49 6.55
CA HIS A 141 -1.70 1.59 5.62
C HIS A 141 -2.51 1.50 4.32
N THR A 142 -2.79 0.29 3.83
CA THR A 142 -3.66 0.05 2.66
C THR A 142 -5.09 0.50 2.91
N LEU A 143 -5.64 0.23 4.10
CA LEU A 143 -6.96 0.74 4.50
C LEU A 143 -6.95 2.26 4.58
N VAL A 144 -5.98 2.84 5.28
CA VAL A 144 -5.86 4.29 5.45
C VAL A 144 -5.71 4.99 4.11
N TYR A 145 -4.94 4.43 3.18
CA TYR A 145 -4.80 4.97 1.83
C TYR A 145 -6.13 4.95 1.07
N GLY A 146 -6.88 3.85 1.11
CA GLY A 146 -8.21 3.76 0.49
C GLY A 146 -9.23 4.74 1.09
N ILE A 147 -9.22 4.91 2.41
CA ILE A 147 -10.03 5.91 3.12
C ILE A 147 -9.66 7.32 2.64
N SER A 148 -8.36 7.61 2.54
CA SER A 148 -7.86 8.91 2.10
C SER A 148 -8.28 9.23 0.68
N LEU A 149 -8.15 8.28 -0.25
CA LEU A 149 -8.64 8.42 -1.61
C LEU A 149 -10.12 8.80 -1.65
N SER A 150 -10.96 8.12 -0.85
CA SER A 150 -12.39 8.40 -0.80
C SER A 150 -12.68 9.81 -0.28
N ILE A 151 -12.03 10.23 0.80
CA ILE A 151 -12.37 11.51 1.43
C ILE A 151 -11.85 12.71 0.62
N TYR A 152 -10.68 12.58 0.01
CA TYR A 152 -10.18 13.59 -0.92
C TYR A 152 -10.83 13.52 -2.31
N SER A 153 -11.82 12.65 -2.50
CA SER A 153 -12.50 12.45 -3.79
C SER A 153 -11.55 12.14 -4.94
N VAL A 154 -10.46 11.42 -4.66
CA VAL A 154 -9.49 11.00 -5.67
C VAL A 154 -10.06 9.79 -6.41
N PRO A 155 -10.10 9.79 -7.75
CA PRO A 155 -10.58 8.64 -8.51
C PRO A 155 -9.80 7.36 -8.18
N LEU A 156 -10.51 6.30 -7.80
CA LEU A 156 -9.90 5.05 -7.31
C LEU A 156 -8.83 4.51 -8.27
N ARG A 157 -9.13 4.41 -9.56
CA ARG A 157 -8.18 3.93 -10.59
C ARG A 157 -6.88 4.73 -10.58
N GLN A 158 -6.97 6.06 -10.47
CA GLN A 158 -5.80 6.93 -10.39
C GLN A 158 -5.02 6.70 -9.09
N GLY A 159 -5.72 6.57 -7.98
CA GLY A 159 -5.12 6.27 -6.67
C GLY A 159 -4.33 4.96 -6.65
N LEU A 160 -4.87 3.90 -7.26
CA LEU A 160 -4.23 2.58 -7.37
C LEU A 160 -2.97 2.62 -8.25
N LEU A 161 -3.03 3.35 -9.37
CA LEU A 161 -1.86 3.55 -10.23
C LEU A 161 -0.73 4.26 -9.48
N VAL A 162 -1.05 5.32 -8.74
CA VAL A 162 -0.02 6.02 -7.97
C VAL A 162 0.53 5.11 -6.87
N TYR A 163 -0.33 4.44 -6.10
CA TYR A 163 0.10 3.53 -5.04
C TYR A 163 1.08 2.46 -5.56
N THR A 164 0.77 1.86 -6.70
CA THR A 164 1.64 0.87 -7.36
C THR A 164 3.04 1.42 -7.58
N HIS A 165 3.15 2.61 -8.15
CA HIS A 165 4.44 3.24 -8.34
C HIS A 165 5.12 3.66 -7.04
N LEU A 166 4.37 4.14 -6.04
CA LEU A 166 4.95 4.52 -4.74
C LEU A 166 5.66 3.34 -4.09
N VAL A 167 4.98 2.19 -4.04
CA VAL A 167 5.49 0.98 -3.40
C VAL A 167 6.67 0.40 -4.18
N LEU A 168 6.56 0.28 -5.51
CA LEU A 168 7.65 -0.22 -6.35
C LEU A 168 8.87 0.70 -6.34
N ASP A 169 8.68 2.02 -6.45
CA ASP A 169 9.79 2.99 -6.32
C ASP A 169 10.44 2.86 -4.94
N GLY A 170 9.65 2.75 -3.87
CA GLY A 170 10.16 2.60 -2.50
C GLY A 170 11.12 1.42 -2.35
N PHE A 171 10.68 0.22 -2.74
CA PHE A 171 11.52 -0.98 -2.71
C PHE A 171 12.78 -0.83 -3.58
N ALA A 172 12.60 -0.33 -4.81
CA ALA A 172 13.69 -0.22 -5.77
C ALA A 172 14.76 0.78 -5.32
N GLN A 173 14.39 1.91 -4.71
CA GLN A 173 15.34 2.89 -4.19
C GLN A 173 16.14 2.35 -3.00
N VAL A 174 15.50 1.65 -2.05
CA VAL A 174 16.22 1.08 -0.90
C VAL A 174 17.17 -0.02 -1.37
N ALA A 175 16.73 -0.93 -2.24
CA ALA A 175 17.59 -1.97 -2.78
C ALA A 175 18.73 -1.38 -3.64
N GLY A 176 18.42 -0.43 -4.52
CA GLY A 176 19.37 0.22 -5.40
C GLY A 176 20.47 0.96 -4.64
N SER A 177 20.11 1.70 -3.59
CA SER A 177 21.09 2.40 -2.73
C SER A 177 22.04 1.43 -2.04
N ARG A 178 21.54 0.29 -1.54
CA ARG A 178 22.34 -0.74 -0.85
C ARG A 178 23.30 -1.47 -1.76
N LEU A 179 22.83 -1.79 -2.96
CA LEU A 179 23.59 -2.51 -3.96
C LEU A 179 24.44 -1.59 -4.83
N SER A 180 24.40 -0.27 -4.57
CA SER A 180 25.09 0.76 -5.36
C SER A 180 24.76 0.67 -6.86
N LEU A 181 23.50 0.34 -7.19
CA LEU A 181 23.02 0.23 -8.57
C LEU A 181 22.83 1.61 -9.20
N SER A 182 22.88 1.68 -10.53
CA SER A 182 22.61 2.93 -11.24
C SER A 182 21.15 3.36 -11.04
N PRO A 183 20.88 4.64 -10.68
CA PRO A 183 19.51 5.15 -10.60
C PRO A 183 18.71 4.95 -11.89
N LYS A 184 19.39 4.94 -13.05
CA LYS A 184 18.77 4.69 -14.35
C LYS A 184 18.31 3.24 -14.50
N GLU A 185 19.11 2.29 -14.05
CA GLU A 185 18.79 0.86 -14.10
C GLU A 185 17.64 0.54 -13.14
N VAL A 186 17.70 1.07 -11.92
CA VAL A 186 16.64 0.94 -10.92
C VAL A 186 15.31 1.49 -11.44
N ARG A 187 15.32 2.69 -12.06
CA ARG A 187 14.13 3.27 -12.67
C ARG A 187 13.59 2.41 -13.80
N ALA A 188 14.45 1.88 -14.67
CA ALA A 188 14.04 1.05 -15.79
C ALA A 188 13.30 -0.21 -15.32
N VAL A 189 13.79 -0.87 -14.27
CA VAL A 189 13.13 -2.04 -13.67
C VAL A 189 11.74 -1.68 -13.12
N VAL A 190 11.62 -0.56 -12.41
CA VAL A 190 10.30 -0.13 -11.89
C VAL A 190 9.34 0.17 -13.03
N ASP A 191 9.79 0.90 -14.05
CA ASP A 191 8.95 1.28 -15.19
C ASP A 191 8.48 0.04 -15.96
N GLU A 192 9.34 -0.97 -16.14
CA GLU A 192 8.99 -2.25 -16.78
C GLU A 192 7.87 -2.97 -16.03
N ILE A 193 8.00 -3.10 -14.71
CA ILE A 193 7.03 -3.84 -13.89
C ILE A 193 5.71 -3.06 -13.77
N ALA A 194 5.81 -1.74 -13.58
CA ALA A 194 4.64 -0.88 -13.46
C ALA A 194 3.88 -0.69 -14.79
N ALA A 195 4.49 -1.00 -15.94
CA ALA A 195 3.80 -1.01 -17.23
C ALA A 195 2.62 -2.01 -17.27
N LEU A 196 2.63 -3.04 -16.41
CA LEU A 196 1.52 -3.99 -16.27
C LEU A 196 0.37 -3.45 -15.42
N ALA A 197 0.61 -2.44 -14.58
CA ALA A 197 -0.35 -1.96 -13.59
C ALA A 197 -1.71 -1.54 -14.17
N PRO A 198 -1.80 -0.81 -15.31
CA PRO A 198 -3.10 -0.45 -15.87
C PRO A 198 -4.00 -1.65 -16.12
N LYS A 199 -3.44 -2.71 -16.71
CA LYS A 199 -4.20 -3.92 -17.04
C LYS A 199 -4.67 -4.65 -15.78
N GLU A 200 -3.79 -4.86 -14.82
CA GLU A 200 -4.11 -5.56 -13.57
C GLU A 200 -5.15 -4.79 -12.75
N ILE A 201 -5.02 -3.46 -12.67
CA ILE A 201 -5.99 -2.60 -12.00
C ILE A 201 -7.34 -2.63 -12.71
N ASP A 202 -7.37 -2.56 -14.04
CA ASP A 202 -8.62 -2.62 -14.79
C ASP A 202 -9.33 -3.98 -14.58
N SER A 203 -8.56 -5.09 -14.59
CA SER A 203 -9.10 -6.41 -14.24
C SER A 203 -9.65 -6.47 -12.81
N LEU A 204 -8.94 -5.91 -11.83
CA LEU A 204 -9.38 -5.84 -10.44
C LEU A 204 -10.67 -5.04 -10.27
N LEU A 205 -10.75 -3.86 -10.89
CA LEU A 205 -11.93 -2.98 -10.81
C LEU A 205 -13.14 -3.63 -11.48
N ASN A 206 -12.96 -4.26 -12.64
CA ASN A 206 -14.03 -4.99 -13.32
C ASN A 206 -14.54 -6.20 -12.51
N ALA A 207 -13.64 -6.92 -11.83
CA ALA A 207 -14.03 -8.00 -10.93
C ALA A 207 -14.82 -7.48 -9.72
N GLY A 208 -14.42 -6.33 -9.16
CA GLY A 208 -15.14 -5.66 -8.07
C GLY A 208 -16.54 -5.18 -8.48
N GLU A 209 -16.70 -4.56 -9.66
CA GLU A 209 -18.01 -4.10 -10.15
C GLU A 209 -19.03 -5.25 -10.28
N ASN A 210 -18.58 -6.46 -10.65
CA ASN A 210 -19.44 -7.63 -10.71
C ASN A 210 -19.90 -8.12 -9.33
N LEU A 211 -19.10 -7.92 -8.28
CA LEU A 211 -19.50 -8.20 -6.90
C LEU A 211 -20.49 -7.15 -6.36
N PHE A 212 -20.41 -5.90 -6.81
CA PHE A 212 -21.32 -4.83 -6.38
C PHE A 212 -22.68 -4.78 -7.12
N LYS A 213 -22.82 -5.48 -8.26
CA LYS A 213 -24.11 -5.64 -8.97
C LYS A 213 -24.92 -6.86 -8.51
N ALA A 214 -24.35 -7.73 -7.68
CA ALA A 214 -24.96 -8.99 -7.23
C ALA A 214 -25.49 -8.96 -5.78
N ALA A 215 -25.45 -7.79 -5.12
CA ALA A 215 -26.04 -7.53 -3.80
C ALA A 215 -27.23 -6.57 -3.93
#